data_AF-A0A7S2RHS0-F1
#
_entry.id   AF-A0A7S2RHS0-F1
#
_cell.length_a   1.000
_cell.length_b   1.000
_cell.length_c   1.000
_cell.angle_alpha   90.00
_cell.angle_beta   90.00
_cell.angle_gamma   90.00
#
_symmetry.space_group_name_H-M   'P 1'
#
loop_
_entity.id
_entity.type
_entity.pdbx_description
1 polymer ?
#
loop_
_entity_poly.entity_id
_entity_poly.type
_entity_poly.pdbx_seq_one_letter_code
_entity_poly.pdbx_strand_id
1 'polypeptide(L)'
;GALLAIADSDAEFHESLVHPGMFAHPSPKNVAILGGGDGATLREVLRHRSVEKVTMIEKDAKLVELARVHLPKMCNCSEIVGSTEVCFDDARVELVYQQPKDYFALN
;
A
#
# COMPACT_ATOMS: atom_id res chain seq x y z
N GLY A 1 4.18 14.14 -4.11
CA GLY A 1 3.32 13.00 -3.74
C GLY A 1 3.30 12.05 -4.91
N ALA A 2 3.40 10.75 -4.66
CA ALA A 2 3.27 9.74 -5.70
C ALA A 2 1.88 9.10 -5.59
N LEU A 3 1.18 8.97 -6.72
CA LEU A 3 -0.10 8.28 -6.82
C LEU A 3 0.15 6.96 -7.57
N LEU A 4 -0.26 5.84 -6.97
CA LEU A 4 -0.12 4.52 -7.58
C LEU A 4 -1.50 3.84 -7.67
N ALA A 5 -1.80 3.30 -8.85
CA ALA A 5 -3.05 2.57 -9.16
C ALA A 5 -2.72 1.12 -9.53
N ILE A 6 -3.64 0.20 -9.28
CA ILE A 6 -3.37 -1.25 -9.22
C ILE A 6 -4.27 -2.03 -10.17
N ALA A 7 -3.70 -3.02 -10.85
CA ALA A 7 -4.41 -4.12 -11.49
C ALA A 7 -3.44 -5.28 -11.75
N ASP A 8 -3.18 -6.15 -10.75
CA ASP A 8 -3.02 -7.62 -10.90
C ASP A 8 -2.71 -8.29 -9.53
N SER A 9 -2.88 -9.61 -9.42
CA SER A 9 -2.81 -10.38 -8.16
C SER A 9 -1.47 -11.07 -7.83
N ASP A 10 -0.47 -11.01 -8.72
CA ASP A 10 0.80 -11.72 -8.49
C ASP A 10 1.79 -10.88 -7.67
N ALA A 11 2.43 -11.50 -6.67
CA ALA A 11 3.32 -10.80 -5.72
C ALA A 11 4.52 -10.15 -6.43
N GLU A 12 5.02 -10.79 -7.48
CA GLU A 12 6.17 -10.37 -8.29
C GLU A 12 5.81 -9.18 -9.21
N PHE A 13 4.55 -9.06 -9.62
CA PHE A 13 4.08 -7.93 -10.43
C PHE A 13 4.16 -6.60 -9.66
N HIS A 14 3.95 -6.66 -8.34
CA HIS A 14 3.91 -5.47 -7.49
C HIS A 14 5.23 -4.71 -7.42
N GLU A 15 6.37 -5.39 -7.53
CA GLU A 15 7.68 -4.74 -7.64
C GLU A 15 7.76 -3.86 -8.89
N SER A 16 7.33 -4.42 -10.03
CA SER A 16 7.33 -3.73 -11.33
C SER A 16 6.35 -2.56 -11.37
N LEU A 17 5.26 -2.64 -10.62
CA LEU A 17 4.29 -1.57 -10.49
C LEU A 17 4.82 -0.41 -9.63
N VAL A 18 5.41 -0.73 -8.48
CA VAL A 18 5.72 0.25 -7.42
C VAL A 18 7.07 0.93 -7.64
N HIS A 19 8.13 0.14 -7.86
CA HIS A 19 9.50 0.65 -7.79
C HIS A 19 9.84 1.70 -8.85
N PRO A 20 9.40 1.59 -10.13
CA PRO A 20 9.70 2.62 -11.12
C PRO A 20 9.19 4.01 -10.71
N GLY A 21 7.96 4.10 -10.20
CA GLY A 21 7.37 5.37 -9.75
C GLY A 21 8.08 5.93 -8.52
N MET A 22 8.45 5.06 -7.58
CA MET A 22 9.14 5.47 -6.35
C MET A 22 10.59 5.92 -6.63
N PHE A 23 11.31 5.27 -7.55
CA PHE A 23 12.67 5.65 -7.93
C PHE A 23 12.72 6.89 -8.83
N ALA A 24 11.69 7.15 -9.62
CA ALA A 24 11.60 8.37 -10.43
C ALA A 24 11.45 9.64 -9.59
N HIS A 25 10.92 9.53 -8.36
CA HIS A 25 10.77 10.65 -7.45
C HIS A 25 12.01 10.80 -6.55
N PRO A 26 12.58 11.99 -6.38
CA PRO A 26 13.85 12.16 -5.64
C PRO A 26 13.76 11.81 -4.14
N SER A 27 12.60 12.00 -3.52
CA SER A 27 12.35 11.61 -2.12
C SER A 27 10.85 11.42 -1.84
N PRO A 28 10.26 10.27 -2.20
CA PRO A 28 8.82 10.05 -1.99
C PRO A 28 8.53 9.84 -0.50
N LYS A 29 7.85 10.81 0.11
CA LYS A 29 7.49 10.80 1.54
C LYS A 29 6.04 10.42 1.80
N ASN A 30 5.14 10.96 0.97
CA ASN A 30 3.69 10.74 1.07
C ASN A 30 3.22 10.02 -0.19
N VAL A 31 2.64 8.84 0.00
CA VAL A 31 2.19 7.96 -1.06
C VAL A 31 0.70 7.66 -0.90
N ALA A 32 -0.06 7.76 -1.98
CA ALA A 32 -1.45 7.34 -2.03
C ALA A 32 -1.59 6.08 -2.89
N ILE A 33 -2.24 5.05 -2.34
CA ILE A 33 -2.53 3.78 -3.01
C ILE A 33 -4.05 3.72 -3.23
N LEU A 34 -4.47 3.54 -4.48
CA LEU A 34 -5.89 3.42 -4.84
C LEU A 34 -6.25 1.94 -5.05
N GLY A 35 -7.00 1.38 -4.10
CA GLY A 35 -7.31 -0.05 -4.00
C GLY A 35 -6.24 -0.83 -3.23
N GLY A 36 -6.09 -2.12 -3.56
CA GLY A 36 -4.92 -2.91 -3.15
C GLY A 36 -5.16 -3.72 -1.90
N GLY A 37 -6.41 -4.09 -1.64
CA GLY A 37 -6.84 -4.80 -0.44
C GLY A 37 -6.06 -6.10 -0.12
N ASP A 38 -5.25 -6.63 -1.04
CA ASP A 38 -4.30 -7.73 -0.78
C ASP A 38 -3.07 -7.32 0.04
N GLY A 39 -2.69 -6.04 0.05
CA GLY A 39 -1.54 -5.49 0.78
C GLY A 39 -0.18 -5.61 0.06
N ALA A 40 -0.09 -6.21 -1.12
CA ALA A 40 1.18 -6.40 -1.82
C ALA A 40 1.76 -5.07 -2.34
N THR A 41 0.92 -4.19 -2.88
CA THR A 41 1.34 -2.83 -3.26
C THR A 41 1.87 -2.06 -2.04
N LEU A 42 1.16 -2.16 -0.92
CA LEU A 42 1.53 -1.50 0.33
C LEU A 42 2.88 -1.98 0.85
N ARG A 43 3.11 -3.30 0.84
CA ARG A 43 4.38 -3.93 1.23
C ARG A 43 5.56 -3.34 0.46
N GLU A 44 5.45 -3.26 -0.87
CA GLU A 44 6.54 -2.72 -1.70
C GLU A 44 6.76 -1.22 -1.51
N VAL A 45 5.70 -0.44 -1.26
CA VAL A 45 5.83 0.98 -0.91
C VAL A 45 6.60 1.15 0.40
N LEU A 46 6.27 0.35 1.43
CA LEU A 46 6.88 0.45 2.76
C LEU A 46 8.37 0.06 2.79
N ARG A 47 8.89 -0.62 1.75
CA ARG A 47 10.34 -0.88 1.57
C ARG A 47 11.15 0.40 1.33
N HIS A 48 10.52 1.47 0.84
CA HIS A 48 11.20 2.75 0.59
C HIS A 48 11.36 3.53 1.89
N ARG A 49 12.60 3.64 2.39
CA ARG A 49 12.91 4.30 3.67
C ARG A 49 12.52 5.77 3.75
N SER A 50 12.32 6.44 2.61
CA SER A 50 11.87 7.84 2.57
C SER A 50 10.39 8.01 2.91
N VAL A 51 9.61 6.92 2.88
CA VAL A 51 8.16 6.97 3.11
C VAL A 51 7.88 7.26 4.58
N GLU A 52 7.15 8.35 4.79
CA GLU A 52 6.69 8.85 6.09
C GLU A 52 5.20 8.57 6.30
N LYS A 53 4.40 8.58 5.22
CA LYS A 53 2.96 8.28 5.26
C LYS A 53 2.49 7.55 3.99
N VAL A 54 1.65 6.53 4.16
CA VAL A 54 0.92 5.87 3.09
C VAL A 54 -0.58 5.94 3.39
N THR A 55 -1.36 6.55 2.50
CA THR A 55 -2.82 6.49 2.55
C THR A 55 -3.30 5.46 1.54
N MET A 56 -3.91 4.39 2.02
CA MET A 56 -4.46 3.33 1.18
C MET A 56 -5.98 3.41 1.18
N ILE A 57 -6.55 3.61 -0.01
CA ILE A 57 -7.98 3.87 -0.20
C ILE A 57 -8.60 2.64 -0.84
N GLU A 58 -9.23 1.79 -0.05
CA GLU A 58 -9.86 0.55 -0.49
C GLU A 58 -11.31 0.53 -0.03
N LYS A 59 -12.27 0.48 -0.95
CA LYS A 59 -13.70 0.53 -0.61
C LYS A 59 -14.17 -0.71 0.16
N ASP A 60 -13.52 -1.86 -0.04
CA ASP A 60 -13.94 -3.15 0.51
C ASP A 60 -13.09 -3.53 1.72
N ALA A 61 -13.59 -3.20 2.92
CA ALA A 61 -12.93 -3.57 4.17
C ALA A 61 -12.77 -5.09 4.34
N LYS A 62 -13.72 -5.88 3.82
CA LYS A 62 -13.68 -7.34 3.92
C LYS A 62 -12.54 -7.92 3.09
N LEU A 63 -12.16 -7.28 1.99
CA LEU A 63 -11.00 -7.70 1.20
C LEU A 63 -9.71 -7.61 2.04
N VAL A 64 -9.52 -6.52 2.78
CA VAL A 64 -8.38 -6.34 3.69
C VAL A 64 -8.39 -7.40 4.80
N GLU A 65 -9.55 -7.67 5.40
CA GLU A 65 -9.69 -8.73 6.41
C GLU A 65 -9.33 -10.11 5.86
N LEU A 66 -9.84 -10.45 4.68
CA LEU A 66 -9.54 -11.71 4.01
C LEU A 66 -8.06 -11.83 3.64
N ALA A 67 -7.43 -10.73 3.19
CA ALA A 67 -6.01 -10.72 2.85
C ALA A 67 -5.13 -11.04 4.07
N ARG A 68 -5.44 -10.45 5.23
CA ARG A 68 -4.75 -10.74 6.49
C ARG A 68 -4.74 -12.24 6.84
N VAL A 69 -5.83 -12.95 6.56
CA VAL A 69 -6.00 -14.36 6.93
C VAL A 69 -5.52 -15.31 5.84
N HIS A 70 -5.84 -15.02 4.58
CA HIS A 70 -5.69 -15.95 3.47
C HIS A 70 -4.54 -15.62 2.53
N LEU A 71 -4.06 -14.37 2.55
CA LEU A 71 -2.96 -13.90 1.70
C LEU A 71 -1.79 -13.34 2.53
N PRO A 72 -1.31 -14.04 3.59
CA PRO A 72 -0.29 -13.48 4.47
C PRO A 72 0.98 -13.11 3.72
N LYS A 73 1.34 -13.81 2.64
CA LYS A 73 2.49 -13.45 1.79
C LYS A 73 2.37 -12.06 1.19
N MET A 74 1.16 -11.62 0.84
CA MET A 74 0.93 -10.32 0.19
C MET A 74 1.11 -9.17 1.19
N CYS A 75 0.59 -9.30 2.40
CA CYS A 75 0.61 -8.26 3.41
C CYS A 75 1.66 -8.48 4.54
N ASN A 76 2.67 -9.32 4.32
CA ASN A 76 3.75 -9.54 5.30
C ASN A 76 4.82 -8.46 5.17
N CYS A 77 5.03 -7.71 6.25
CA CYS A 77 6.03 -6.66 6.39
C CYS A 77 7.11 -6.98 7.45
N SER A 78 7.14 -8.20 7.99
CA SER A 78 8.09 -8.62 9.05
C SER A 78 9.57 -8.44 8.68
N GLU A 79 9.91 -8.46 7.40
CA GLU A 79 11.29 -8.24 6.91
C GLU A 79 11.63 -6.75 6.69
N ILE A 80 10.65 -5.86 6.81
CA ILE A 80 10.85 -4.42 6.59
C ILE A 80 11.25 -3.77 7.91
N VAL A 81 12.48 -3.26 7.96
CA VAL A 81 13.02 -2.59 9.15
C VAL A 81 12.13 -1.40 9.53
N GLY A 82 11.68 -1.39 10.78
CA GLY A 82 10.81 -0.33 11.31
C GLY A 82 9.32 -0.51 11.01
N SER A 83 8.93 -1.66 10.44
CA SER A 83 7.53 -2.03 10.19
C SER A 83 7.01 -3.07 11.20
N THR A 84 5.73 -3.40 11.07
CA THR A 84 5.03 -4.47 11.79
C THR A 84 5.02 -5.76 10.97
N GLU A 85 4.61 -6.88 11.57
CA GLU A 85 4.47 -8.15 10.84
C GLU A 85 3.45 -8.06 9.70
N VAL A 86 2.32 -7.40 9.95
CA VAL A 86 1.27 -7.16 8.95
C VAL A 86 1.33 -5.71 8.49
N CYS A 87 1.50 -5.49 7.19
CA CYS A 87 1.71 -4.17 6.59
C CYS A 87 0.60 -3.16 6.88
N PHE A 88 -0.65 -3.64 6.96
CA PHE A 88 -1.82 -2.82 7.25
C PHE A 88 -1.79 -2.18 8.65
N ASP A 89 -0.97 -2.69 9.57
CA ASP A 89 -0.85 -2.22 10.95
C ASP A 89 0.38 -1.32 11.16
N ASP A 90 1.15 -1.03 10.09
CA ASP A 90 2.31 -0.16 10.17
C ASP A 90 1.88 1.27 10.53
N ALA A 91 2.59 1.90 11.47
CA ALA A 91 2.24 3.23 11.98
C ALA A 91 2.24 4.34 10.91
N ARG A 92 2.88 4.11 9.76
CA ARG A 92 2.88 5.02 8.61
C ARG A 92 1.60 4.91 7.77
N VAL A 93 0.76 3.91 8.01
CA VAL A 93 -0.37 3.54 7.15
C VAL A 93 -1.68 4.10 7.68
N GLU A 94 -2.42 4.74 6.79
CA GLU A 94 -3.80 5.15 6.98
C GLU A 94 -4.69 4.39 6.00
N LEU A 95 -5.57 3.52 6.53
CA LEU A 95 -6.56 2.81 5.73
C LEU A 95 -7.86 3.61 5.65
N VAL A 96 -8.31 3.87 4.44
CA VAL A 96 -9.54 4.61 4.14
C VAL A 96 -10.51 3.73 3.39
N TYR A 97 -11.65 3.42 4.02
CA TYR A 97 -12.67 2.55 3.44
C TYR A 97 -13.69 3.30 2.58
N GLN A 98 -13.24 3.85 1.46
CA GLN A 98 -14.04 4.68 0.56
C GLN A 98 -13.66 4.43 -0.91
N GLN A 99 -14.49 4.90 -1.85
CA GLN A 99 -14.04 4.94 -3.25
C GLN A 99 -13.01 6.07 -3.43
N PRO A 100 -11.98 5.87 -4.27
CA PRO A 100 -10.99 6.91 -4.55
C PRO A 100 -11.60 8.27 -4.95
N LYS A 101 -12.64 8.24 -5.80
CA LYS A 101 -13.33 9.47 -6.24
C LYS A 101 -13.95 10.27 -5.08
N ASP A 102 -14.43 9.58 -4.04
CA ASP A 102 -15.09 10.21 -2.90
C ASP A 102 -14.04 10.79 -1.95
N TYR A 103 -12.92 10.09 -1.77
CA TYR A 103 -11.78 10.55 -0.98
C TYR A 103 -11.21 11.89 -1.50
N PHE A 104 -10.95 11.97 -2.80
CA PHE A 104 -10.41 13.19 -3.43
C PHE A 104 -11.43 14.32 -3.60
N ALA A 105 -12.72 14.06 -3.43
CA ALA A 105 -13.73 15.12 -3.43
C ALA A 105 -13.76 15.90 -2.10
N LEU A 106 -13.17 15.34 -1.03
CA LEU A 106 -13.29 15.83 0.34
C LEU A 106 -11.95 16.29 0.95
N ASN A 107 -10.83 16.08 0.26
CA ASN A 107 -9.46 16.38 0.73
C ASN A 107 -8.63 17.00 -0.40
#